data_AF-A0AA97J0G5-F1
#
_entry.id   AF-A0AA97J0G5-F1
#
_cell.length_a   1.000
_cell.length_b   1.000
_cell.length_c   1.000
_cell.angle_alpha   90.00
_cell.angle_beta   90.00
_cell.angle_gamma   90.00
#
_symmetry.space_group_name_H-M   'P 1'
#
loop_
_entity.id
_entity.type
_entity.pdbx_description
1 polymer ?
#
loop_
_entity_poly.entity_id
_entity_poly.type
_entity_poly.pdbx_seq_one_letter_code
_entity_poly.pdbx_strand_id
1 'polypeptide(L)'
;MDSANITIKKGKLGKLKVVRQHLLQHYEHQPLISCLAGLYSCRWRRYQRQKIEPGDWCCTKRECAFYPVLVATFCFSFVFVYLWGEAKNDYNNFDWFSYINLGIWFHWCIVLLVLAAVSFSYILLLLILAMCLVSEGQQLYLHWCHKMGTVFVLILSVSVLVTITLMWNVQWRTVILSMQFTAPFLHVVALVCMILVSWPVALYTFRLNKKGTVTPVMILVPYLALLIFLFFIPLGMYSPCVREEGTLGPKPALIGHRGAPMVAPENTHMAFVKTIEYGGDGLETDVRISYDGVPFLMHDKTLTRTTNLWEVQPEIADKTAEMFTWDMLKTLNSGKWFFESKPFYTMPAISYNDRKWAEEQSIYKLSDFLKLADQHNKLVLFDFNRPQEHHPYRDSWIRRVLEVILNESKIKPHLTPRDYKIMWILTDIFSAILISLVFLLHWWREKGTSCDSGSTDTLTSGAYSMFGTKLNTMPTVA
;
A
#
# COMPACT_ATOMS: atom_id res chain seq x y z
N MET A 1 47.10 -15.79 69.71
CA MET A 1 47.79 -16.15 68.47
C MET A 1 48.20 -17.61 68.62
N ASP A 2 47.72 -18.60 67.87
CA ASP A 2 47.11 -18.54 66.54
C ASP A 2 46.25 -19.76 66.17
N SER A 3 45.27 -19.41 65.33
CA SER A 3 44.61 -20.18 64.27
C SER A 3 44.17 -21.63 64.53
N ALA A 4 42.91 -21.76 64.95
CA ALA A 4 42.13 -22.97 64.66
C ALA A 4 41.86 -23.05 63.15
N ASN A 5 42.52 -23.98 62.46
CA ASN A 5 42.25 -24.30 61.06
C ASN A 5 40.90 -25.00 60.92
N ILE A 6 39.88 -24.25 60.49
CA ILE A 6 38.58 -24.80 60.09
C ILE A 6 38.74 -25.39 58.69
N THR A 7 38.92 -26.71 58.62
CA THR A 7 38.97 -27.46 57.36
C THR A 7 37.56 -27.56 56.75
N ILE A 8 37.16 -26.55 55.96
CA ILE A 8 35.93 -26.59 55.17
C ILE A 8 36.09 -27.64 54.07
N LYS A 9 35.42 -28.79 54.22
CA LYS A 9 35.42 -29.88 53.21
C LYS A 9 35.14 -29.32 51.80
N LYS A 10 36.07 -29.54 50.85
CA LYS A 10 35.98 -29.19 49.40
C LYS A 10 34.61 -29.51 48.77
N GLY A 11 33.93 -30.58 49.21
CA GLY A 11 32.58 -30.95 48.74
C GLY A 11 31.45 -29.97 49.13
N LYS A 12 31.55 -29.23 50.25
CA LYS A 12 30.59 -28.18 50.62
C LYS A 12 30.78 -26.92 49.76
N LEU A 13 32.01 -26.60 49.36
CA LEU A 13 32.34 -25.45 48.51
C LEU A 13 31.89 -25.65 47.06
N GLY A 14 32.01 -26.88 46.54
CA GLY A 14 31.45 -27.28 45.24
C GLY A 14 29.92 -27.20 45.19
N LYS A 15 29.24 -27.72 46.23
CA LYS A 15 27.77 -27.54 46.38
C LYS A 15 27.37 -26.07 46.49
N LEU A 16 28.13 -25.24 47.22
CA LEU A 16 27.86 -23.80 47.30
C LEU A 16 28.06 -23.08 45.96
N LYS A 17 29.08 -23.46 45.16
CA LYS A 17 29.27 -22.91 43.81
C LYS A 17 28.13 -23.29 42.88
N VAL A 18 27.68 -24.54 42.90
CA VAL A 18 26.53 -25.00 42.09
C VAL A 18 25.24 -24.29 42.52
N VAL A 19 25.00 -24.17 43.83
CA VAL A 19 23.83 -23.44 44.37
C VAL A 19 23.91 -21.95 44.03
N ARG A 20 25.08 -21.32 44.12
CA ARG A 20 25.28 -19.92 43.72
C ARG A 20 25.08 -19.71 42.23
N GLN A 21 25.53 -20.63 41.39
CA GLN A 21 25.36 -20.57 39.93
C GLN A 21 23.89 -20.77 39.53
N HIS A 22 23.18 -21.70 40.18
CA HIS A 22 21.73 -21.85 40.06
C HIS A 22 20.96 -20.61 40.55
N LEU A 23 21.38 -20.01 41.67
CA LEU A 23 20.78 -18.79 42.19
C LEU A 23 21.02 -17.59 41.27
N LEU A 24 22.23 -17.46 40.70
CA LEU A 24 22.57 -16.41 39.74
C LEU A 24 21.80 -16.57 38.43
N GLN A 25 21.72 -17.79 37.87
CA GLN A 25 20.85 -18.07 36.70
C GLN A 25 19.38 -17.76 37.02
N HIS A 26 18.90 -18.11 38.21
CA HIS A 26 17.53 -17.79 38.63
C HIS A 26 17.32 -16.28 38.80
N TYR A 27 18.33 -15.53 39.24
CA TYR A 27 18.26 -14.08 39.41
C TYR A 27 18.38 -13.30 38.09
N GLU A 28 19.19 -13.74 37.14
CA GLU A 28 19.35 -13.11 35.81
C GLU A 28 18.12 -13.35 34.90
N HIS A 29 17.43 -14.46 35.09
CA HIS A 29 16.25 -14.82 34.30
C HIS A 29 14.95 -14.11 34.75
N GLN A 30 14.87 -13.67 36.01
CA GLN A 30 13.69 -12.99 36.57
C GLN A 30 13.43 -11.59 35.98
N PRO A 31 14.45 -10.73 35.75
CA PRO A 31 14.30 -9.45 35.06
C PRO A 31 13.65 -9.58 33.69
N LEU A 32 14.08 -10.57 32.89
CA LEU A 32 13.50 -10.83 31.56
C LEU A 32 12.01 -11.15 31.66
N ILE A 33 11.62 -12.09 32.52
CA ILE A 33 10.20 -12.44 32.71
C ILE A 33 9.42 -11.24 33.25
N SER A 34 10.03 -10.38 34.09
CA SER A 34 9.38 -9.16 34.61
C SER A 34 9.17 -8.13 33.51
N CYS A 35 10.11 -8.02 32.57
CA CYS A 35 9.98 -7.17 31.39
C CYS A 35 8.87 -7.69 30.46
N LEU A 36 8.89 -8.97 30.10
CA LEU A 36 7.87 -9.59 29.23
C LEU A 36 6.46 -9.47 29.84
N ALA A 37 6.32 -9.81 31.12
CA ALA A 37 5.05 -9.67 31.82
C ALA A 37 4.64 -8.20 31.96
N GLY A 38 5.58 -7.30 32.24
CA GLY A 38 5.32 -5.86 32.32
C GLY A 38 4.74 -5.30 31.02
N LEU A 39 5.35 -5.63 29.88
CA LEU A 39 4.92 -5.17 28.55
C LEU A 39 3.55 -5.75 28.12
N TYR A 40 3.22 -6.97 28.53
CA TYR A 40 1.94 -7.61 28.14
C TYR A 40 0.79 -7.31 29.11
N SER A 41 1.11 -7.18 30.40
CA SER A 41 0.13 -7.25 31.49
C SER A 41 0.15 -6.01 32.40
N CYS A 42 1.11 -5.11 32.22
CA CYS A 42 1.45 -3.99 33.13
C CYS A 42 1.87 -4.44 34.55
N ARG A 43 2.15 -5.73 34.76
CA ARG A 43 2.56 -6.30 36.06
C ARG A 43 4.08 -6.48 36.12
N TRP A 44 4.77 -5.45 36.56
CA TRP A 44 6.24 -5.44 36.66
C TRP A 44 6.78 -6.19 37.87
N ARG A 45 5.98 -6.36 38.93
CA ARG A 45 6.43 -6.93 40.22
C ARG A 45 6.15 -8.43 40.31
N ARG A 46 7.08 -9.17 40.92
CA ARG A 46 7.03 -10.64 41.00
C ARG A 46 5.75 -11.20 41.62
N TYR A 47 5.29 -10.61 42.73
CA TYR A 47 4.12 -11.09 43.48
C TYR A 47 2.78 -10.90 42.74
N GLN A 48 2.75 -10.09 41.68
CA GLN A 48 1.55 -9.88 40.87
C GLN A 48 1.36 -10.96 39.79
N ARG A 49 2.36 -11.85 39.62
CA ARG A 49 2.39 -12.89 38.59
C ARG A 49 2.08 -14.25 39.20
N GLN A 50 1.31 -15.05 38.47
CA GLN A 50 1.03 -16.43 38.81
C GLN A 50 1.78 -17.35 37.84
N LYS A 51 2.53 -18.31 38.40
CA LYS A 51 3.09 -19.42 37.64
C LYS A 51 1.99 -20.46 37.43
N ILE A 52 1.97 -21.04 36.23
CA ILE A 52 1.06 -22.15 35.92
C ILE A 52 1.58 -23.40 36.64
N GLU A 53 0.73 -24.01 37.47
CA GLU A 53 1.02 -25.32 38.04
C GLU A 53 0.85 -26.43 37.00
N PRO A 54 1.62 -27.54 37.08
CA PRO A 54 1.50 -28.65 36.12
C PRO A 54 0.07 -29.19 36.06
N GLY A 55 -0.54 -29.15 34.88
CA GLY A 55 -1.89 -29.63 34.61
C GLY A 55 -3.01 -28.58 34.71
N ASP A 56 -2.69 -27.32 35.01
CA ASP A 56 -3.64 -26.21 34.97
C ASP A 56 -3.52 -25.44 33.64
N TRP A 57 -4.61 -24.79 33.21
CA TRP A 57 -4.66 -24.09 31.92
C TRP A 57 -3.90 -22.75 31.95
N CYS A 58 -3.33 -22.33 30.82
CA CYS A 58 -2.45 -21.16 30.72
C CYS A 58 -3.12 -19.80 30.94
N CYS A 59 -4.45 -19.77 30.96
CA CYS A 59 -5.25 -18.55 31.03
C CYS A 59 -6.52 -18.79 31.86
N THR A 60 -7.05 -17.71 32.44
CA THR A 60 -8.40 -17.75 33.03
C THR A 60 -9.44 -17.84 31.90
N LYS A 61 -10.66 -18.32 32.19
CA LYS A 61 -11.75 -18.42 31.17
C LYS A 61 -11.93 -17.13 30.34
N ARG A 62 -11.80 -15.96 30.99
CA ARG A 62 -11.92 -14.65 30.31
C ARG A 62 -10.76 -14.37 29.36
N GLU A 63 -9.54 -14.66 29.78
CA GLU A 63 -8.35 -14.48 28.94
C GLU A 63 -8.34 -15.47 27.76
N CYS A 64 -8.77 -16.71 28.00
CA CYS A 64 -8.90 -17.71 26.94
C CYS A 64 -9.97 -17.34 25.92
N ALA A 65 -11.05 -16.67 26.33
CA ALA A 65 -12.07 -16.16 25.42
C ALA A 65 -11.57 -14.96 24.59
N PHE A 66 -10.61 -14.18 25.09
CA PHE A 66 -10.06 -13.02 24.38
C PHE A 66 -8.96 -13.40 23.38
N TYR A 67 -8.25 -14.50 23.61
CA TYR A 67 -7.17 -14.93 22.72
C TYR A 67 -7.60 -15.13 21.24
N PRO A 68 -8.76 -15.73 20.93
CA PRO A 68 -9.28 -15.77 19.56
C PRO A 68 -9.48 -14.39 18.94
N VAL A 69 -9.86 -13.37 19.72
CA VAL A 69 -9.99 -11.98 19.25
C VAL A 69 -8.63 -11.45 18.85
N LEU A 70 -7.60 -11.63 19.67
CA LEU A 70 -6.23 -11.21 19.36
C LEU A 70 -5.69 -11.85 18.07
N VAL A 71 -5.94 -13.16 17.89
CA VAL A 71 -5.55 -13.89 16.67
C VAL A 71 -6.34 -13.39 15.46
N ALA A 72 -7.64 -13.17 15.58
CA ALA A 72 -8.45 -12.59 14.50
C ALA A 72 -7.95 -11.20 14.12
N THR A 73 -7.63 -10.34 15.10
CA THR A 73 -7.05 -9.01 14.87
C THR A 73 -5.72 -9.11 14.12
N PHE A 74 -4.86 -10.08 14.45
CA PHE A 74 -3.63 -10.32 13.71
C PHE A 74 -3.92 -10.66 12.25
N CYS A 75 -4.85 -11.58 11.97
CA CYS A 75 -5.21 -11.94 10.60
C CYS A 75 -5.77 -10.75 9.81
N PHE A 76 -6.69 -9.99 10.38
CA PHE A 76 -7.27 -8.82 9.69
C PHE A 76 -6.25 -7.70 9.48
N SER A 77 -5.42 -7.41 10.48
CA SER A 77 -4.36 -6.38 10.35
C SER A 77 -3.27 -6.79 9.35
N PHE A 78 -2.95 -8.09 9.26
CA PHE A 78 -2.07 -8.64 8.23
C PHE A 78 -2.65 -8.42 6.83
N VAL A 79 -3.92 -8.78 6.61
CA VAL A 79 -4.59 -8.55 5.32
C VAL A 79 -4.65 -7.06 4.99
N PHE A 80 -4.93 -6.21 5.99
CA PHE A 80 -4.95 -4.76 5.79
C PHE A 80 -3.58 -4.21 5.37
N VAL A 81 -2.49 -4.51 6.11
CA VAL A 81 -1.16 -3.99 5.75
C VAL A 81 -0.67 -4.55 4.42
N TYR A 82 -0.95 -5.82 4.14
CA TYR A 82 -0.60 -6.44 2.86
C TYR A 82 -1.33 -5.75 1.70
N LEU A 83 -2.66 -5.66 1.78
CA LEU A 83 -3.48 -5.03 0.76
C LEU A 83 -3.06 -3.59 0.51
N TRP A 84 -2.84 -2.82 1.58
CA TRP A 84 -2.46 -1.43 1.45
C TRP A 84 -1.04 -1.27 0.89
N GLY A 85 -0.12 -2.19 1.20
CA GLY A 85 1.20 -2.24 0.59
C GLY A 85 1.16 -2.47 -0.93
N GLU A 86 0.29 -3.38 -1.38
CA GLU A 86 0.11 -3.68 -2.81
C GLU A 86 -0.60 -2.58 -3.58
N ALA A 87 -1.44 -1.78 -2.92
CA ALA A 87 -2.12 -0.63 -3.51
C ALA A 87 -1.20 0.57 -3.79
N LYS A 88 0.12 0.44 -3.64
CA LYS A 88 1.10 1.54 -3.80
C LYS A 88 0.99 2.27 -5.14
N ASN A 89 0.73 1.55 -6.23
CA ASN A 89 0.57 2.16 -7.56
C ASN A 89 -0.64 3.09 -7.64
N ASP A 90 -1.61 2.93 -6.74
CA ASP A 90 -2.85 3.71 -6.68
C ASP A 90 -2.86 4.79 -5.60
N TYR A 91 -1.76 4.97 -4.88
CA TYR A 91 -1.67 5.97 -3.80
C TYR A 91 -2.00 7.39 -4.28
N ASN A 92 -1.53 7.77 -5.47
CA ASN A 92 -1.83 9.07 -6.03
C ASN A 92 -3.33 9.22 -6.37
N ASN A 93 -3.98 8.15 -6.84
CA ASN A 93 -5.42 8.14 -7.11
C ASN A 93 -6.21 8.32 -5.80
N PHE A 94 -5.77 7.65 -4.73
CA PHE A 94 -6.37 7.77 -3.41
C PHE A 94 -6.20 9.17 -2.80
N ASP A 95 -5.00 9.76 -2.90
CA ASP A 95 -4.74 11.11 -2.42
C ASP A 95 -5.56 12.14 -3.21
N TRP A 96 -5.67 11.99 -4.53
CA TRP A 96 -6.54 12.83 -5.37
C TRP A 96 -8.01 12.70 -5.00
N PHE A 97 -8.51 11.47 -4.80
CA PHE A 97 -9.87 11.24 -4.32
C PHE A 97 -10.10 11.94 -2.98
N SER A 98 -9.16 11.82 -2.05
CA SER A 98 -9.23 12.47 -0.75
C SER A 98 -9.22 14.00 -0.86
N TYR A 99 -8.37 14.55 -1.73
CA TYR A 99 -8.31 15.98 -2.01
C TYR A 99 -9.62 16.53 -2.56
N ILE A 100 -10.23 15.85 -3.54
CA ILE A 100 -11.50 16.27 -4.14
C ILE A 100 -12.62 16.33 -3.09
N ASN A 101 -12.65 15.37 -2.16
CA ASN A 101 -13.71 15.29 -1.15
C ASN A 101 -13.45 16.16 0.09
N LEU A 102 -12.19 16.34 0.50
CA LEU A 102 -11.82 17.07 1.72
C LEU A 102 -11.38 18.51 1.46
N GLY A 103 -11.03 18.85 0.21
CA GLY A 103 -10.52 20.15 -0.21
C GLY A 103 -9.06 20.44 0.20
N ILE A 104 -8.38 19.50 0.86
CA ILE A 104 -7.02 19.67 1.40
C ILE A 104 -6.08 18.63 0.79
N TRP A 105 -5.04 19.08 0.10
CA TRP A 105 -4.03 18.19 -0.47
C TRP A 105 -3.11 17.70 0.63
N PHE A 106 -3.08 16.38 0.84
CA PHE A 106 -2.27 15.73 1.85
C PHE A 106 -2.01 14.27 1.46
N HIS A 107 -0.88 13.71 1.91
CA HIS A 107 -0.47 12.34 1.59
C HIS A 107 -1.18 11.31 2.49
N TRP A 108 -2.50 11.24 2.37
CA TRP A 108 -3.35 10.34 3.16
C TRP A 108 -2.98 8.88 2.99
N CYS A 109 -2.48 8.50 1.80
CA CYS A 109 -2.00 7.16 1.53
C CYS A 109 -0.85 6.71 2.44
N ILE A 110 0.09 7.62 2.73
CA ILE A 110 1.24 7.35 3.61
C ILE A 110 0.76 7.22 5.05
N VAL A 111 -0.19 8.06 5.48
CA VAL A 111 -0.76 7.97 6.83
C VAL A 111 -1.45 6.62 7.04
N LEU A 112 -2.25 6.15 6.07
CA LEU A 112 -2.87 4.83 6.14
C LEU A 112 -1.85 3.70 6.16
N LEU A 113 -0.76 3.81 5.40
CA LEU A 113 0.32 2.82 5.41
C LEU A 113 1.00 2.75 6.78
N VAL A 114 1.36 3.89 7.36
CA VAL A 114 1.97 3.97 8.69
C VAL A 114 1.01 3.40 9.74
N LEU A 115 -0.27 3.77 9.65
CA LEU A 115 -1.31 3.28 10.56
C LEU A 115 -1.45 1.75 10.48
N ALA A 116 -1.48 1.18 9.26
CA ALA A 116 -1.55 -0.26 9.05
C ALA A 116 -0.30 -0.97 9.60
N ALA A 117 0.90 -0.46 9.31
CA ALA A 117 2.16 -1.04 9.75
C ALA A 117 2.32 -1.00 11.28
N VAL A 118 1.99 0.14 11.92
CA VAL A 118 2.04 0.28 13.39
C VAL A 118 1.01 -0.65 14.04
N SER A 119 -0.21 -0.71 13.50
CA SER A 119 -1.27 -1.57 14.02
C SER A 119 -0.87 -3.05 13.96
N PHE A 120 -0.38 -3.51 12.81
CA PHE A 120 0.09 -4.89 12.63
C PHE A 120 1.27 -5.21 13.57
N SER A 121 2.28 -4.33 13.63
CA SER A 121 3.47 -4.52 14.47
C SER A 121 3.11 -4.59 15.96
N TYR A 122 2.18 -3.77 16.41
CA TYR A 122 1.68 -3.77 17.78
C TYR A 122 0.99 -5.11 18.14
N ILE A 123 0.11 -5.61 17.27
CA ILE A 123 -0.58 -6.88 17.50
C ILE A 123 0.38 -8.07 17.43
N LEU A 124 1.30 -8.07 16.47
CA LEU A 124 2.35 -9.07 16.36
C LEU A 124 3.21 -9.11 17.63
N LEU A 125 3.60 -7.96 18.16
CA LEU A 125 4.35 -7.86 19.42
C LEU A 125 3.58 -8.50 20.57
N LEU A 126 2.27 -8.23 20.71
CA LEU A 126 1.45 -8.84 21.77
C LEU A 126 1.40 -10.37 21.64
N LEU A 127 1.29 -10.90 20.42
CA LEU A 127 1.32 -12.35 20.17
C LEU A 127 2.69 -12.95 20.54
N ILE A 128 3.79 -12.31 20.14
CA ILE A 128 5.14 -12.77 20.49
C ILE A 128 5.32 -12.77 22.02
N LEU A 129 4.92 -11.69 22.70
CA LEU A 129 4.98 -11.60 24.17
C LEU A 129 4.14 -12.69 24.84
N ALA A 130 2.93 -12.97 24.33
CA ALA A 130 2.10 -14.07 24.83
C ALA A 130 2.81 -15.42 24.68
N MET A 131 3.40 -15.69 23.52
CA MET A 131 4.13 -16.94 23.26
C MET A 131 5.36 -17.09 24.18
N CYS A 132 6.14 -16.03 24.36
CA CYS A 132 7.27 -16.03 25.30
C CYS A 132 6.79 -16.30 26.74
N LEU A 133 5.73 -15.65 27.21
CA LEU A 133 5.18 -15.87 28.55
C LEU A 133 4.68 -17.30 28.77
N VAL A 134 4.02 -17.89 27.76
CA VAL A 134 3.58 -19.29 27.81
C VAL A 134 4.78 -20.24 27.87
N SER A 135 5.85 -19.98 27.09
CA SER A 135 7.07 -20.79 27.12
C SER A 135 7.74 -20.81 28.51
N GLU A 136 7.64 -19.68 29.22
CA GLU A 136 8.11 -19.49 30.60
C GLU A 136 7.15 -20.04 31.67
N GLY A 137 6.03 -20.65 31.27
CA GLY A 137 5.00 -21.16 32.18
C GLY A 137 4.32 -20.07 33.02
N GLN A 138 4.25 -18.85 32.51
CA GLN A 138 3.51 -17.77 33.15
C GLN A 138 2.05 -17.79 32.69
N GLN A 139 1.14 -17.50 33.61
CA GLN A 139 -0.26 -17.34 33.26
C GLN A 139 -0.47 -16.07 32.42
N LEU A 140 -1.18 -16.19 31.31
CA LEU A 140 -1.50 -15.06 30.44
C LEU A 140 -2.54 -14.16 31.10
N TYR A 141 -2.23 -12.88 31.17
CA TYR A 141 -3.15 -11.81 31.56
C TYR A 141 -2.89 -10.60 30.69
N LEU A 142 -3.75 -10.34 29.71
CA LEU A 142 -3.62 -9.16 28.85
C LEU A 142 -4.24 -7.96 29.55
N HIS A 143 -3.45 -6.89 29.71
CA HIS A 143 -3.93 -5.67 30.35
C HIS A 143 -5.12 -5.05 29.59
N TRP A 144 -6.04 -4.38 30.29
CA TRP A 144 -7.25 -3.82 29.68
C TRP A 144 -6.94 -2.79 28.59
N CYS A 145 -5.88 -1.99 28.74
CA CYS A 145 -5.42 -1.07 27.69
C CYS A 145 -5.09 -1.81 26.39
N HIS A 146 -4.38 -2.94 26.45
CA HIS A 146 -4.07 -3.72 25.25
C HIS A 146 -5.30 -4.39 24.65
N LYS A 147 -6.27 -4.81 25.49
CA LYS A 147 -7.57 -5.31 25.00
C LYS A 147 -8.31 -4.25 24.21
N MET A 148 -8.40 -3.03 24.75
CA MET A 148 -9.02 -1.90 24.06
C MET A 148 -8.28 -1.57 22.76
N GLY A 149 -6.95 -1.52 22.78
CA GLY A 149 -6.14 -1.33 21.58
C GLY A 149 -6.35 -2.43 20.53
N THR A 150 -6.46 -3.69 20.95
CA THR A 150 -6.72 -4.84 20.06
C THR A 150 -8.09 -4.71 19.39
N VAL A 151 -9.13 -4.39 20.16
CA VAL A 151 -10.48 -4.17 19.61
C VAL A 151 -10.51 -2.98 18.67
N PHE A 152 -9.82 -1.89 19.01
CA PHE A 152 -9.69 -0.72 18.14
C PHE A 152 -9.02 -1.08 16.80
N VAL A 153 -7.88 -1.77 16.84
CA VAL A 153 -7.18 -2.22 15.62
C VAL A 153 -8.06 -3.16 14.79
N LEU A 154 -8.83 -4.05 15.44
CA LEU A 154 -9.75 -4.94 14.74
C LEU A 154 -10.84 -4.14 14.01
N ILE A 155 -11.50 -3.22 14.70
CA ILE A 155 -12.55 -2.38 14.11
C ILE A 155 -11.98 -1.57 12.94
N LEU A 156 -10.82 -0.95 13.12
CA LEU A 156 -10.13 -0.19 12.07
C LEU A 156 -9.79 -1.06 10.85
N SER A 157 -9.20 -2.25 11.08
CA SER A 157 -8.80 -3.14 9.99
C SER A 157 -10.02 -3.64 9.22
N VAL A 158 -11.08 -4.05 9.94
CA VAL A 158 -12.34 -4.49 9.32
C VAL A 158 -13.01 -3.34 8.58
N SER A 159 -13.08 -2.14 9.15
CA SER A 159 -13.73 -1.00 8.50
C SER A 159 -13.02 -0.63 7.21
N VAL A 160 -11.69 -0.56 7.21
CA VAL A 160 -10.92 -0.24 5.99
C VAL A 160 -11.09 -1.33 4.94
N LEU A 161 -11.00 -2.60 5.31
CA LEU A 161 -11.20 -3.71 4.38
C LEU A 161 -12.62 -3.72 3.78
N VAL A 162 -13.64 -3.39 4.57
CA VAL A 162 -15.02 -3.23 4.09
C VAL A 162 -15.12 -2.05 3.13
N THR A 163 -14.58 -0.87 3.48
CA THR A 163 -14.59 0.31 2.61
C THR A 163 -13.91 0.03 1.27
N ILE A 164 -12.74 -0.59 1.27
CA ILE A 164 -12.02 -0.97 0.04
C ILE A 164 -12.83 -1.98 -0.76
N THR A 165 -13.48 -2.94 -0.12
CA THR A 165 -14.34 -3.91 -0.81
C THR A 165 -15.54 -3.24 -1.47
N LEU A 166 -16.14 -2.24 -0.83
CA LEU A 166 -17.32 -1.54 -1.35
C LEU A 166 -16.97 -0.50 -2.42
N MET A 167 -15.88 0.23 -2.25
CA MET A 167 -15.51 1.36 -3.12
C MET A 167 -14.50 0.99 -4.19
N TRP A 168 -13.68 -0.04 -3.96
CA TRP A 168 -12.52 -0.36 -4.79
C TRP A 168 -12.33 -1.87 -5.00
N ASN A 169 -13.43 -2.56 -5.30
CA ASN A 169 -13.44 -4.02 -5.43
C ASN A 169 -12.43 -4.58 -6.45
N VAL A 170 -12.10 -3.80 -7.49
CA VAL A 170 -11.12 -4.18 -8.53
C VAL A 170 -9.75 -4.48 -7.92
N GLN A 171 -9.37 -3.81 -6.82
CA GLN A 171 -8.06 -3.99 -6.19
C GLN A 171 -7.86 -5.36 -5.58
N TRP A 172 -8.93 -6.08 -5.25
CA TRP A 172 -8.82 -7.47 -4.81
C TRP A 172 -8.17 -8.36 -5.87
N ARG A 173 -8.29 -8.04 -7.17
CA ARG A 173 -7.58 -8.77 -8.23
C ARG A 173 -6.07 -8.59 -8.12
N THR A 174 -5.61 -7.37 -7.86
CA THR A 174 -4.19 -7.04 -7.63
C THR A 174 -3.66 -7.78 -6.41
N VAL A 175 -4.43 -7.80 -5.31
CA VAL A 175 -4.06 -8.51 -4.08
C VAL A 175 -3.94 -10.01 -4.30
N ILE A 176 -4.88 -10.64 -5.02
CA ILE A 176 -4.83 -12.07 -5.34
C ILE A 176 -3.61 -12.40 -6.20
N LEU A 177 -3.36 -11.63 -7.26
CA LEU A 177 -2.19 -11.79 -8.13
C LEU A 177 -0.88 -11.62 -7.33
N SER A 178 -0.84 -10.63 -6.46
CA SER A 178 0.30 -10.41 -5.57
C SER A 178 0.49 -11.57 -4.61
N MET A 179 -0.56 -12.08 -3.98
CA MET A 179 -0.49 -13.25 -3.10
C MET A 179 0.02 -14.49 -3.84
N GLN A 180 -0.36 -14.69 -5.12
CA GLN A 180 0.17 -15.79 -5.93
C GLN A 180 1.66 -15.63 -6.20
N PHE A 181 2.08 -14.41 -6.54
CA PHE A 181 3.49 -14.09 -6.77
C PHE A 181 4.33 -14.24 -5.49
N THR A 182 3.80 -13.81 -4.35
CA THR A 182 4.50 -13.85 -3.06
C THR A 182 4.30 -15.17 -2.30
N ALA A 183 3.42 -16.06 -2.77
CA ALA A 183 3.05 -17.30 -2.09
C ALA A 183 4.25 -18.15 -1.64
N PRO A 184 5.30 -18.39 -2.46
CA PRO A 184 6.44 -19.19 -2.03
C PRO A 184 7.16 -18.57 -0.83
N PHE A 185 7.32 -17.25 -0.80
CA PHE A 185 7.97 -16.53 0.29
C PHE A 185 7.11 -16.54 1.56
N LEU A 186 5.81 -16.28 1.42
CA LEU A 186 4.85 -16.34 2.54
C LEU A 186 4.81 -17.74 3.16
N HIS A 187 4.91 -18.79 2.34
CA HIS A 187 4.94 -20.17 2.81
C HIS A 187 6.22 -20.52 3.55
N VAL A 188 7.39 -20.11 3.05
CA VAL A 188 8.66 -20.27 3.77
C VAL A 188 8.59 -19.57 5.12
N VAL A 189 8.07 -18.33 5.16
CA VAL A 189 7.88 -17.59 6.42
C VAL A 189 6.93 -18.34 7.36
N ALA A 190 5.80 -18.86 6.85
CA ALA A 190 4.86 -19.63 7.66
C ALA A 190 5.49 -20.91 8.23
N LEU A 191 6.31 -21.64 7.45
CA LEU A 191 7.04 -22.81 7.92
C LEU A 191 8.06 -22.46 9.01
N VAL A 192 8.84 -21.40 8.83
CA VAL A 192 9.78 -20.91 9.86
C VAL A 192 9.04 -20.56 11.15
N CYS A 193 7.90 -19.87 11.05
CA CYS A 193 7.04 -19.60 12.20
C CYS A 193 6.56 -20.89 12.89
N MET A 194 6.11 -21.89 12.12
CA MET A 194 5.68 -23.18 12.68
C MET A 194 6.82 -23.93 13.39
N ILE A 195 8.04 -23.85 12.85
CA ILE A 195 9.24 -24.43 13.48
C ILE A 195 9.51 -23.73 14.81
N LEU A 196 9.48 -22.40 14.86
CA LEU A 196 9.69 -21.64 16.10
C LEU A 196 8.61 -21.92 17.15
N VAL A 197 7.35 -22.07 16.72
CA VAL A 197 6.20 -22.37 17.61
C VAL A 197 6.21 -23.83 18.08
N SER A 198 6.91 -24.75 17.40
CA SER A 198 6.97 -26.17 17.76
C SER A 198 7.48 -26.39 19.20
N TRP A 199 8.46 -25.61 19.64
CA TRP A 199 9.08 -25.74 20.96
C TRP A 199 8.12 -25.36 22.10
N PRO A 200 7.48 -24.17 22.10
CA PRO A 200 6.41 -23.85 23.06
C PRO A 200 5.26 -24.87 23.07
N VAL A 201 4.82 -25.33 21.89
CA VAL A 201 3.75 -26.33 21.77
C VAL A 201 4.17 -27.65 22.43
N ALA A 202 5.35 -28.17 22.10
CA ALA A 202 5.88 -29.39 22.69
C ALA A 202 5.98 -29.26 24.23
N LEU A 203 6.60 -28.19 24.74
CA LEU A 203 6.70 -27.95 26.18
C LEU A 203 5.34 -27.94 26.87
N TYR A 204 4.35 -27.26 26.29
CA TYR A 204 3.03 -27.14 26.88
C TYR A 204 2.27 -28.48 26.87
N THR A 205 2.35 -29.24 25.76
CA THR A 205 1.76 -30.58 25.68
C THR A 205 2.35 -31.54 26.71
N PHE A 206 3.67 -31.56 26.90
CA PHE A 206 4.33 -32.38 27.93
C PHE A 206 3.92 -32.00 29.36
N ARG A 207 3.81 -30.69 29.65
CA ARG A 207 3.39 -30.22 31.00
C ARG A 207 1.95 -30.60 31.33
N LEU A 208 1.05 -30.58 30.35
CA LEU A 208 -0.36 -30.94 30.54
C LEU A 208 -0.61 -32.45 30.63
N ASN A 209 0.20 -33.27 29.94
CA ASN A 209 0.03 -34.73 29.91
C ASN A 209 0.19 -35.39 31.30
N LYS A 210 0.82 -34.70 32.26
CA LYS A 210 1.10 -35.23 33.61
C LYS A 210 -0.15 -35.52 34.47
N LYS A 211 -1.34 -35.04 34.08
CA LYS A 211 -2.63 -35.29 34.76
C LYS A 211 -3.59 -36.23 34.00
N GLY A 212 -3.18 -36.85 32.88
CA GLY A 212 -4.05 -37.78 32.13
C GLY A 212 -5.30 -37.13 31.50
N THR A 213 -5.29 -35.83 31.26
CA THR A 213 -6.39 -35.06 30.68
C THR A 213 -6.35 -35.04 29.15
N VAL A 214 -7.51 -34.90 28.49
CA VAL A 214 -7.67 -34.75 27.01
C VAL A 214 -7.13 -33.42 26.47
N THR A 215 -6.71 -32.54 27.37
CA THR A 215 -6.29 -31.15 27.14
C THR A 215 -5.10 -30.96 26.17
N PRO A 216 -4.03 -31.78 26.17
CA PRO A 216 -2.92 -31.65 25.23
C PRO A 216 -3.35 -31.83 23.77
N VAL A 217 -4.38 -32.65 23.53
CA VAL A 217 -4.93 -32.94 22.19
C VAL A 217 -5.50 -31.67 21.56
N MET A 218 -6.12 -30.79 22.35
CA MET A 218 -6.73 -29.55 21.85
C MET A 218 -5.74 -28.53 21.29
N ILE A 219 -4.44 -28.67 21.56
CA ILE A 219 -3.39 -27.76 21.06
C ILE A 219 -2.54 -28.47 20.01
N LEU A 220 -2.22 -29.75 20.24
CA LEU A 220 -1.42 -30.53 19.31
C LEU A 220 -2.16 -30.78 17.99
N VAL A 221 -3.46 -31.07 18.03
CA VAL A 221 -4.25 -31.35 16.81
C VAL A 221 -4.34 -30.14 15.89
N PRO A 222 -4.70 -28.92 16.34
CA PRO A 222 -4.70 -27.74 15.47
C PRO A 222 -3.31 -27.42 14.90
N TYR A 223 -2.25 -27.58 15.69
CA TYR A 223 -0.88 -27.37 15.22
C TYR A 223 -0.51 -28.34 14.10
N LEU A 224 -0.77 -29.64 14.29
CA LEU A 224 -0.51 -30.66 13.28
C LEU A 224 -1.39 -30.47 12.04
N ALA A 225 -2.66 -30.12 12.20
CA ALA A 225 -3.57 -29.83 11.09
C ALA A 225 -3.06 -28.65 10.25
N LEU A 226 -2.61 -27.57 10.90
CA LEU A 226 -2.02 -26.42 10.20
C LEU A 226 -0.71 -26.79 9.49
N LEU A 227 0.14 -27.61 10.12
CA LEU A 227 1.38 -28.08 9.51
C LEU A 227 1.12 -28.95 8.27
N ILE A 228 0.16 -29.88 8.35
CA ILE A 228 -0.28 -30.71 7.22
C ILE A 228 -0.85 -29.82 6.12
N PHE A 229 -1.70 -28.84 6.46
CA PHE A 229 -2.22 -27.89 5.48
C PHE A 229 -1.08 -27.15 4.76
N LEU A 230 -0.14 -26.55 5.52
CA LEU A 230 1.04 -25.88 4.95
C LEU A 230 1.87 -26.82 4.08
N PHE A 231 2.01 -28.10 4.45
CA PHE A 231 2.73 -29.09 3.64
C PHE A 231 2.11 -29.28 2.24
N PHE A 232 0.78 -29.16 2.13
CA PHE A 232 0.07 -29.31 0.86
C PHE A 232 -0.13 -28.00 0.07
N ILE A 233 0.03 -26.82 0.67
CA ILE A 233 -0.11 -25.53 -0.03
C ILE A 233 0.73 -25.45 -1.32
N PRO A 234 2.01 -25.90 -1.37
CA PRO A 234 2.81 -25.81 -2.59
C PRO A 234 2.19 -26.48 -3.81
N LEU A 235 1.31 -27.48 -3.64
CA LEU A 235 0.59 -28.11 -4.76
C LEU A 235 -0.42 -27.17 -5.44
N GLY A 236 -0.88 -26.14 -4.74
CA GLY A 236 -1.80 -25.13 -5.26
C GLY A 236 -1.10 -23.83 -5.70
N MET A 237 0.23 -23.74 -5.55
CA MET A 237 0.99 -22.57 -5.99
C MET A 237 1.28 -22.66 -7.48
N TYR A 238 0.78 -21.70 -8.24
CA TYR A 238 1.13 -21.53 -9.65
C TYR A 238 1.68 -20.13 -9.87
N SER A 239 2.67 -20.02 -10.76
CA SER A 239 3.17 -18.72 -11.16
C SER A 239 2.20 -18.12 -12.19
N PRO A 240 1.67 -16.90 -11.98
CA PRO A 240 0.87 -16.23 -13.01
C PRO A 240 1.70 -15.93 -14.28
N CYS A 241 3.02 -15.97 -14.19
CA CYS A 241 3.94 -15.76 -15.31
C CYS A 241 4.19 -17.03 -16.15
N VAL A 242 3.90 -18.22 -15.60
CA VAL A 242 4.06 -19.49 -16.31
C VAL A 242 2.68 -19.98 -16.71
N ARG A 243 2.35 -19.81 -17.98
CA ARG A 243 1.06 -20.24 -18.55
C ARG A 243 1.27 -21.47 -19.42
N GLU A 244 0.28 -22.35 -19.42
CA GLU A 244 0.28 -23.51 -20.32
C GLU A 244 0.28 -23.06 -21.78
N GLU A 245 0.98 -23.81 -22.62
CA GLU A 245 1.05 -23.53 -24.05
C GLU A 245 -0.37 -23.49 -24.65
N GLY A 246 -0.66 -22.46 -25.45
CA GLY A 246 -1.99 -22.23 -26.00
C GLY A 246 -3.00 -21.53 -25.08
N THR A 247 -2.66 -21.23 -23.81
CA THR A 247 -3.54 -20.49 -22.87
C THR A 247 -3.24 -19.00 -22.77
N LEU A 248 -2.30 -18.50 -23.58
CA LEU A 248 -1.99 -17.08 -23.67
C LEU A 248 -3.22 -16.31 -24.18
N GLY A 249 -3.41 -15.11 -23.61
CA GLY A 249 -4.39 -14.16 -24.13
C GLY A 249 -4.01 -13.68 -25.54
N PRO A 250 -4.83 -12.79 -26.14
CA PRO A 250 -4.45 -12.15 -27.38
C PRO A 250 -3.08 -11.48 -27.25
N LYS A 251 -2.32 -11.47 -28.35
CA LYS A 251 -1.01 -10.80 -28.41
C LYS A 251 -1.16 -9.35 -27.92
N PRO A 252 -0.26 -8.86 -27.04
CA PRO A 252 -0.32 -7.48 -26.59
C PRO A 252 -0.14 -6.51 -27.77
N ALA A 253 -0.78 -5.35 -27.67
CA ALA A 253 -0.58 -4.27 -28.63
C ALA A 253 0.88 -3.81 -28.63
N LEU A 254 1.43 -3.56 -29.82
CA LEU A 254 2.79 -3.07 -30.00
C LEU A 254 2.76 -1.57 -30.26
N ILE A 255 3.25 -0.79 -29.29
CA ILE A 255 3.31 0.67 -29.39
C ILE A 255 4.76 1.07 -29.66
N GLY A 256 4.99 1.81 -30.76
CA GLY A 256 6.33 2.28 -31.12
C GLY A 256 6.79 3.42 -30.23
N HIS A 257 7.70 3.12 -29.29
CA HIS A 257 8.32 4.09 -28.40
C HIS A 257 9.13 5.12 -29.18
N ARG A 258 8.67 6.37 -29.20
CA ARG A 258 9.19 7.48 -30.02
C ARG A 258 9.20 7.17 -31.51
N GLY A 259 8.25 6.34 -31.96
CA GLY A 259 8.24 5.73 -33.29
C GLY A 259 9.03 4.43 -33.34
N ALA A 260 9.91 4.29 -34.33
CA ALA A 260 10.73 3.09 -34.56
C ALA A 260 12.23 3.41 -34.43
N PRO A 261 12.73 3.65 -33.20
CA PRO A 261 14.03 4.27 -32.97
C PRO A 261 15.22 3.40 -33.39
N MET A 262 15.03 2.10 -33.60
CA MET A 262 16.08 1.22 -34.12
C MET A 262 16.34 1.38 -35.62
N VAL A 263 15.39 1.96 -36.37
CA VAL A 263 15.41 2.02 -37.84
C VAL A 263 15.20 3.44 -38.38
N ALA A 264 14.85 4.39 -37.52
CA ALA A 264 14.61 5.79 -37.88
C ALA A 264 14.93 6.71 -36.69
N PRO A 265 15.27 8.00 -36.92
CA PRO A 265 15.55 8.95 -35.85
C PRO A 265 14.31 9.18 -34.96
N GLU A 266 14.45 9.05 -33.65
CA GLU A 266 13.33 9.13 -32.70
C GLU A 266 12.50 10.44 -32.80
N ASN A 267 11.20 10.36 -32.50
CA ASN A 267 10.28 11.50 -32.50
C ASN A 267 10.19 12.29 -33.84
N THR A 268 10.53 11.65 -34.96
CA THR A 268 10.41 12.23 -36.32
C THR A 268 9.24 11.63 -37.10
N HIS A 269 8.78 12.34 -38.13
CA HIS A 269 7.76 11.81 -39.06
C HIS A 269 8.17 10.43 -39.62
N MET A 270 9.44 10.27 -40.03
CA MET A 270 9.96 9.00 -40.50
C MET A 270 9.81 7.88 -39.46
N ALA A 271 10.15 8.13 -38.20
CA ALA A 271 10.05 7.10 -37.16
C ALA A 271 8.61 6.61 -36.96
N PHE A 272 7.62 7.50 -37.01
CA PHE A 272 6.22 7.11 -36.89
C PHE A 272 5.71 6.35 -38.12
N VAL A 273 6.10 6.78 -39.33
CA VAL A 273 5.75 6.04 -40.55
C VAL A 273 6.38 4.65 -40.53
N LYS A 274 7.64 4.51 -40.11
CA LYS A 274 8.27 3.20 -39.93
C LYS A 274 7.50 2.34 -38.93
N THR A 275 7.08 2.87 -37.79
CA THR A 275 6.24 2.09 -36.85
C THR A 275 4.97 1.55 -37.51
N ILE A 276 4.32 2.36 -38.35
CA ILE A 276 3.12 1.96 -39.10
C ILE A 276 3.46 0.85 -40.11
N GLU A 277 4.55 1.01 -40.87
CA GLU A 277 5.05 0.01 -41.84
C GLU A 277 5.36 -1.34 -41.16
N TYR A 278 5.92 -1.33 -39.95
CA TYR A 278 6.21 -2.54 -39.17
C TYR A 278 4.98 -3.09 -38.43
N GLY A 279 3.79 -2.54 -38.64
CA GLY A 279 2.55 -3.05 -38.08
C GLY A 279 2.31 -2.71 -36.61
N GLY A 280 2.91 -1.63 -36.10
CA GLY A 280 2.62 -1.13 -34.75
C GLY A 280 1.16 -0.72 -34.59
N ASP A 281 0.56 -1.08 -33.46
CA ASP A 281 -0.82 -0.75 -33.10
C ASP A 281 -0.97 0.70 -32.62
N GLY A 282 0.11 1.26 -32.08
CA GLY A 282 0.14 2.63 -31.59
C GLY A 282 1.48 3.32 -31.76
N LEU A 283 1.47 4.63 -31.55
CA LEU A 283 2.62 5.52 -31.62
C LEU A 283 2.77 6.19 -30.25
N GLU A 284 3.96 6.11 -29.67
CA GLU A 284 4.31 6.81 -28.44
C GLU A 284 5.26 7.97 -28.77
N THR A 285 5.13 9.09 -28.04
CA THR A 285 5.98 10.26 -28.21
C THR A 285 6.09 11.12 -26.94
N ASP A 286 7.16 11.92 -26.87
CA ASP A 286 7.34 12.93 -25.84
C ASP A 286 6.89 14.32 -26.30
N VAL A 287 6.04 14.99 -25.54
CA VAL A 287 5.51 16.33 -25.88
C VAL A 287 6.12 17.42 -25.01
N ARG A 288 6.65 18.44 -25.68
CA ARG A 288 7.05 19.73 -25.10
C ARG A 288 6.24 20.86 -25.75
N ILE A 289 6.36 22.06 -25.19
CA ILE A 289 5.76 23.28 -25.75
C ILE A 289 6.87 24.30 -25.99
N SER A 290 6.85 24.96 -27.14
CA SER A 290 7.80 26.02 -27.49
C SER A 290 7.51 27.30 -26.73
N TYR A 291 8.45 28.23 -26.77
CA TYR A 291 8.35 29.52 -26.08
C TYR A 291 7.12 30.33 -26.51
N ASP A 292 6.75 30.21 -27.78
CA ASP A 292 5.58 30.80 -28.42
C ASP A 292 4.32 29.91 -28.39
N GLY A 293 4.31 28.84 -27.58
CA GLY A 293 3.08 28.10 -27.26
C GLY A 293 2.67 27.01 -28.26
N VAL A 294 3.60 26.52 -29.08
CA VAL A 294 3.38 25.45 -30.06
C VAL A 294 3.87 24.11 -29.49
N PRO A 295 2.99 23.11 -29.32
CA PRO A 295 3.42 21.79 -28.90
C PRO A 295 4.20 21.04 -29.99
N PHE A 296 5.35 20.48 -29.62
CA PHE A 296 6.27 19.75 -30.50
C PHE A 296 6.83 18.51 -29.81
N LEU A 297 7.42 17.61 -30.61
CA LEU A 297 7.90 16.32 -30.12
C LEU A 297 9.39 16.35 -29.80
N MET A 298 9.73 16.08 -28.54
CA MET A 298 11.12 16.05 -28.07
C MET A 298 11.22 15.42 -26.68
N HIS A 299 12.01 14.35 -26.58
CA HIS A 299 12.29 13.68 -25.30
C HIS A 299 13.18 14.54 -24.40
N ASP A 300 14.33 14.94 -24.94
CA ASP A 300 15.41 15.53 -24.15
C ASP A 300 15.06 16.93 -23.65
N LYS A 301 15.70 17.35 -22.55
CA LYS A 301 15.57 18.72 -22.06
C LYS A 301 16.21 19.74 -22.99
N THR A 302 17.30 19.38 -23.67
CA THR A 302 18.03 20.23 -24.64
C THR A 302 17.91 19.63 -26.05
N LEU A 303 18.35 20.37 -27.06
CA LEU A 303 18.28 19.95 -28.47
C LEU A 303 19.59 19.36 -28.99
N THR A 304 20.61 19.22 -28.13
CA THR A 304 22.00 18.92 -28.54
C THR A 304 22.21 17.51 -29.07
N ARG A 305 21.55 16.51 -28.48
CA ARG A 305 21.75 15.09 -28.85
C ARG A 305 21.09 14.74 -30.18
N THR A 306 19.87 15.23 -30.38
CA THR A 306 18.97 14.76 -31.46
C THR A 306 18.76 15.80 -32.55
N THR A 307 19.51 16.91 -32.54
CA THR A 307 19.44 17.91 -33.58
C THR A 307 20.82 18.49 -33.91
N ASN A 308 20.89 19.27 -34.99
CA ASN A 308 22.10 20.01 -35.36
C ASN A 308 22.25 21.37 -34.64
N LEU A 309 21.55 21.63 -33.53
CA LEU A 309 21.63 22.93 -32.83
C LEU A 309 23.06 23.33 -32.47
N TRP A 310 23.90 22.38 -32.05
CA TRP A 310 25.29 22.65 -31.70
C TRP A 310 26.10 23.21 -32.88
N GLU A 311 25.82 22.76 -34.10
CA GLU A 311 26.46 23.24 -35.32
C GLU A 311 25.93 24.61 -35.75
N VAL A 312 24.62 24.83 -35.61
CA VAL A 312 23.93 26.03 -36.12
C VAL A 312 24.07 27.21 -35.16
N GLN A 313 23.93 26.98 -33.84
CA GLN A 313 23.99 28.00 -32.80
C GLN A 313 24.57 27.44 -31.48
N PRO A 314 25.89 27.22 -31.41
CA PRO A 314 26.55 26.63 -30.23
C PRO A 314 26.37 27.46 -28.94
N GLU A 315 26.30 28.79 -29.05
CA GLU A 315 26.21 29.71 -27.91
C GLU A 315 24.95 29.53 -27.04
N ILE A 316 23.89 28.94 -27.61
CA ILE A 316 22.62 28.72 -26.92
C ILE A 316 22.25 27.25 -26.83
N ALA A 317 23.19 26.34 -27.13
CA ALA A 317 22.94 24.91 -27.19
C ALA A 317 22.54 24.29 -25.84
N ASP A 318 22.98 24.89 -24.73
CA ASP A 318 22.63 24.47 -23.37
C ASP A 318 21.22 24.92 -22.92
N LYS A 319 20.52 25.74 -23.72
CA LYS A 319 19.14 26.14 -23.41
C LYS A 319 18.20 24.95 -23.53
N THR A 320 17.17 24.93 -22.69
CA THR A 320 16.12 23.92 -22.76
C THR A 320 15.29 24.08 -24.05
N ALA A 321 14.84 22.97 -24.63
CA ALA A 321 14.15 22.91 -25.91
C ALA A 321 12.88 23.79 -25.95
N GLU A 322 12.21 23.94 -24.82
CA GLU A 322 11.02 24.81 -24.64
C GLU A 322 11.33 26.32 -24.69
N MET A 323 12.60 26.74 -24.60
CA MET A 323 12.98 28.16 -24.66
C MET A 323 13.21 28.67 -26.07
N PHE A 324 12.94 27.85 -27.08
CA PHE A 324 13.03 28.22 -28.49
C PHE A 324 11.63 28.45 -29.05
N THR A 325 11.50 29.38 -30.00
CA THR A 325 10.27 29.58 -30.76
C THR A 325 10.09 28.47 -31.79
N TRP A 326 8.86 28.21 -32.20
CA TRP A 326 8.57 27.21 -33.22
C TRP A 326 9.27 27.50 -34.54
N ASP A 327 9.39 28.77 -34.92
CA ASP A 327 10.06 29.19 -36.14
C ASP A 327 11.55 28.81 -36.17
N MET A 328 12.21 28.77 -35.01
CA MET A 328 13.57 28.25 -34.89
C MET A 328 13.57 26.71 -34.89
N LEU A 329 12.72 26.09 -34.05
CA LEU A 329 12.66 24.64 -33.88
C LEU A 329 12.45 23.89 -35.20
N LYS A 330 11.54 24.38 -36.06
CA LYS A 330 11.21 23.74 -37.35
C LYS A 330 12.37 23.74 -38.36
N THR A 331 13.39 24.59 -38.15
CA THR A 331 14.55 24.70 -39.05
C THR A 331 15.68 23.73 -38.70
N LEU A 332 15.66 23.18 -37.48
CA LEU A 332 16.68 22.25 -37.02
C LEU A 332 16.50 20.88 -37.68
N ASN A 333 17.61 20.31 -38.12
CA ASN A 333 17.66 18.94 -38.59
C ASN A 333 17.59 17.98 -37.41
N SER A 334 16.67 17.02 -37.43
CA SER A 334 16.45 16.07 -36.33
C SER A 334 16.81 14.62 -36.68
N GLY A 335 17.52 14.40 -37.79
CA GLY A 335 17.78 13.05 -38.29
C GLY A 335 19.24 12.68 -38.58
N LYS A 336 20.11 13.63 -38.92
CA LYS A 336 21.54 13.34 -39.21
C LYS A 336 22.28 12.66 -38.06
N TRP A 337 22.03 13.12 -36.84
CA TRP A 337 22.63 12.61 -35.60
C TRP A 337 22.50 11.08 -35.46
N PHE A 338 21.45 10.50 -36.04
CA PHE A 338 21.14 9.07 -35.93
C PHE A 338 22.23 8.18 -36.54
N PHE A 339 22.83 8.62 -37.65
CA PHE A 339 23.88 7.86 -38.34
C PHE A 339 25.27 8.08 -37.73
N GLU A 340 25.47 9.22 -37.09
CA GLU A 340 26.72 9.60 -36.43
C GLU A 340 26.85 8.91 -35.08
N SER A 341 25.79 8.97 -34.27
CA SER A 341 25.76 8.43 -32.92
C SER A 341 25.50 6.93 -32.87
N LYS A 342 24.74 6.38 -33.84
CA LYS A 342 24.27 4.98 -33.87
C LYS A 342 23.75 4.54 -32.48
N PRO A 343 22.58 5.05 -32.05
CA PRO A 343 22.14 4.95 -30.66
C PRO A 343 21.91 3.51 -30.17
N PHE A 344 21.81 2.52 -31.07
CA PHE A 344 21.65 1.11 -30.71
C PHE A 344 22.76 0.26 -31.30
N TYR A 345 23.27 -0.69 -30.51
CA TYR A 345 24.36 -1.58 -30.93
C TYR A 345 23.96 -2.47 -32.12
N THR A 346 22.70 -2.91 -32.20
CA THR A 346 22.19 -3.84 -33.22
C THR A 346 21.27 -3.15 -34.22
N MET A 347 21.65 -1.99 -34.73
CA MET A 347 20.89 -1.33 -35.80
C MET A 347 21.04 -2.11 -37.12
N PRO A 348 19.94 -2.40 -37.83
CA PRO A 348 20.03 -2.98 -39.17
C PRO A 348 20.65 -1.97 -40.15
N ALA A 349 21.15 -2.48 -41.27
CA ALA A 349 21.59 -1.61 -42.36
C ALA A 349 20.40 -0.82 -42.90
N ILE A 350 20.56 0.50 -43.02
CA ILE A 350 19.52 1.41 -43.50
C ILE A 350 19.74 1.65 -44.99
N SER A 351 18.66 1.62 -45.77
CA SER A 351 18.72 1.83 -47.22
C SER A 351 19.19 3.26 -47.55
N TYR A 352 19.74 3.46 -48.76
CA TYR A 352 20.13 4.80 -49.20
C TYR A 352 18.97 5.80 -49.18
N ASN A 353 17.78 5.35 -49.59
CA ASN A 353 16.58 6.19 -49.60
C ASN A 353 16.11 6.55 -48.19
N ASP A 354 16.09 5.57 -47.28
CA ASP A 354 15.74 5.81 -45.87
C ASP A 354 16.77 6.74 -45.21
N ARG A 355 18.05 6.61 -45.56
CA ARG A 355 19.09 7.52 -45.09
C ARG A 355 18.84 8.95 -45.55
N LYS A 356 18.58 9.15 -46.85
CA LYS A 356 18.26 10.48 -47.38
C LYS A 356 17.02 11.07 -46.71
N TRP A 357 15.99 10.26 -46.51
CA TRP A 357 14.77 10.70 -45.85
C TRP A 357 14.99 11.07 -44.38
N ALA A 358 15.81 10.31 -43.66
CA ALA A 358 16.24 10.63 -42.30
C ALA A 358 17.01 11.97 -42.27
N GLU A 359 17.92 12.19 -43.22
CA GLU A 359 18.70 13.43 -43.32
C GLU A 359 17.85 14.67 -43.66
N GLU A 360 16.60 14.49 -44.09
CA GLU A 360 15.63 15.57 -44.37
C GLU A 360 14.66 15.83 -43.21
N GLN A 361 14.72 15.07 -42.10
CA GLN A 361 13.80 15.25 -40.97
C GLN A 361 14.07 16.56 -40.20
N SER A 362 12.99 17.16 -39.71
CA SER A 362 12.99 18.28 -38.77
C SER A 362 12.21 17.94 -37.50
N ILE A 363 12.27 18.81 -36.49
CA ILE A 363 11.48 18.64 -35.26
C ILE A 363 10.00 18.57 -35.62
N TYR A 364 9.32 17.52 -35.15
CA TYR A 364 7.96 17.23 -35.57
C TYR A 364 6.92 17.91 -34.67
N LYS A 365 5.86 18.44 -35.28
CA LYS A 365 4.80 19.15 -34.58
C LYS A 365 3.75 18.19 -34.04
N LEU A 366 3.24 18.42 -32.83
CA LEU A 366 2.21 17.55 -32.24
C LEU A 366 0.97 17.43 -33.13
N SER A 367 0.48 18.54 -33.69
CA SER A 367 -0.70 18.53 -34.55
C SER A 367 -0.55 17.62 -35.76
N ASP A 368 0.65 17.54 -36.33
CA ASP A 368 0.91 16.76 -37.55
C ASP A 368 1.12 15.28 -37.22
N PHE A 369 1.72 14.98 -36.06
CA PHE A 369 1.74 13.65 -35.48
C PHE A 369 0.33 13.10 -35.22
N LEU A 370 -0.54 13.88 -34.60
CA LEU A 370 -1.91 13.42 -34.32
C LEU A 370 -2.70 13.18 -35.62
N LYS A 371 -2.53 14.03 -36.64
CA LYS A 371 -3.12 13.80 -37.97
C LYS A 371 -2.62 12.49 -38.60
N LEU A 372 -1.31 12.21 -38.50
CA LEU A 372 -0.74 10.96 -39.01
C LEU A 372 -1.35 9.75 -38.28
N ALA A 373 -1.48 9.82 -36.95
CA ALA A 373 -2.09 8.75 -36.18
C ALA A 373 -3.56 8.52 -36.55
N ASP A 374 -4.34 9.58 -36.70
CA ASP A 374 -5.76 9.53 -37.12
C ASP A 374 -5.92 8.92 -38.52
N GLN A 375 -5.11 9.37 -39.49
CA GLN A 375 -5.10 8.87 -40.86
C GLN A 375 -4.88 7.36 -40.96
N HIS A 376 -4.09 6.80 -40.06
CA HIS A 376 -3.75 5.37 -40.02
C HIS A 376 -4.49 4.60 -38.93
N ASN A 377 -5.47 5.23 -38.26
CA ASN A 377 -6.25 4.66 -37.15
C ASN A 377 -5.36 4.01 -36.08
N LYS A 378 -4.35 4.75 -35.60
CA LYS A 378 -3.38 4.29 -34.61
C LYS A 378 -3.70 4.81 -33.22
N LEU A 379 -3.41 3.99 -32.20
CA LEU A 379 -3.42 4.45 -30.82
C LEU A 379 -2.31 5.46 -30.60
N VAL A 380 -2.57 6.45 -29.76
CA VAL A 380 -1.59 7.46 -29.39
C VAL A 380 -1.32 7.38 -27.90
N LEU A 381 -0.05 7.30 -27.54
CA LEU A 381 0.46 7.45 -26.19
C LEU A 381 1.40 8.66 -26.19
N PHE A 382 1.37 9.48 -25.15
CA PHE A 382 2.33 10.57 -25.03
C PHE A 382 2.71 10.87 -23.59
N ASP A 383 3.98 11.18 -23.42
CA ASP A 383 4.53 11.68 -22.18
C ASP A 383 4.60 13.20 -22.20
N PHE A 384 4.08 13.81 -21.15
CA PHE A 384 4.01 15.25 -21.04
C PHE A 384 5.15 15.81 -20.20
N ASN A 385 5.91 16.75 -20.79
CA ASN A 385 7.01 17.40 -20.10
C ASN A 385 6.61 18.81 -19.63
N ARG A 386 6.62 19.02 -18.31
CA ARG A 386 6.31 20.33 -17.72
C ARG A 386 7.41 21.35 -18.08
N PRO A 387 7.08 22.50 -18.70
CA PRO A 387 8.08 23.54 -19.05
C PRO A 387 8.69 24.14 -17.80
N GLN A 388 9.89 24.73 -17.81
CA GLN A 388 10.54 25.33 -16.63
C GLN A 388 9.78 26.52 -16.03
N GLU A 389 10.13 26.90 -14.79
CA GLU A 389 9.35 27.85 -13.96
C GLU A 389 9.09 29.21 -14.63
N HIS A 390 10.00 29.74 -15.44
CA HIS A 390 9.86 31.06 -16.06
C HIS A 390 9.24 31.00 -17.47
N HIS A 391 8.80 29.82 -17.90
CA HIS A 391 8.19 29.65 -19.22
C HIS A 391 6.79 30.30 -19.28
N PRO A 392 6.43 31.07 -20.32
CA PRO A 392 5.12 31.75 -20.42
C PRO A 392 3.90 30.82 -20.28
N TYR A 393 4.08 29.55 -20.68
CA TYR A 393 3.03 28.52 -20.62
C TYR A 393 3.17 27.55 -19.42
N ARG A 394 4.03 27.80 -18.43
CA ARG A 394 4.27 26.86 -17.29
C ARG A 394 3.00 26.39 -16.57
N ASP A 395 2.00 27.26 -16.46
CA ASP A 395 0.74 26.97 -15.74
C ASP A 395 -0.43 26.66 -16.69
N SER A 396 -0.24 26.82 -18.00
CA SER A 396 -1.29 26.66 -19.01
C SER A 396 -0.96 25.64 -20.11
N TRP A 397 0.23 25.02 -20.08
CA TRP A 397 0.68 24.11 -21.13
C TRP A 397 -0.22 22.89 -21.30
N ILE A 398 -0.73 22.28 -20.22
CA ILE A 398 -1.68 21.15 -20.34
C ILE A 398 -2.92 21.60 -21.11
N ARG A 399 -3.50 22.74 -20.74
CA ARG A 399 -4.67 23.31 -21.43
C ARG A 399 -4.34 23.57 -22.90
N ARG A 400 -3.18 24.15 -23.18
CA ARG A 400 -2.75 24.44 -24.55
C ARG A 400 -2.56 23.17 -25.39
N VAL A 401 -1.99 22.11 -24.82
CA VAL A 401 -1.85 20.83 -25.52
C VAL A 401 -3.21 20.16 -25.73
N LEU A 402 -4.10 20.21 -24.73
CA LEU A 402 -5.47 19.71 -24.86
C LEU A 402 -6.25 20.46 -25.95
N GLU A 403 -6.08 21.77 -26.08
CA GLU A 403 -6.65 22.54 -27.19
C GLU A 403 -6.19 22.01 -28.56
N VAL A 404 -4.89 21.71 -28.72
CA VAL A 404 -4.36 21.13 -29.97
C VAL A 404 -4.95 19.74 -30.21
N ILE A 405 -5.04 18.90 -29.18
CA ILE A 405 -5.63 17.56 -29.31
C ILE A 405 -7.11 17.67 -29.70
N LEU A 406 -7.91 18.45 -28.97
CA LEU A 406 -9.36 18.49 -29.16
C LEU A 406 -9.78 19.27 -30.40
N ASN A 407 -9.11 20.38 -30.70
CA ASN A 407 -9.54 21.31 -31.74
C ASN A 407 -8.81 21.10 -33.07
N GLU A 408 -7.53 20.71 -33.04
CA GLU A 408 -6.72 20.61 -34.27
C GLU A 408 -6.62 19.17 -34.82
N SER A 409 -6.66 18.15 -33.96
CA SER A 409 -6.40 16.76 -34.39
C SER A 409 -7.61 15.95 -34.84
N LYS A 410 -8.84 16.37 -34.49
CA LYS A 410 -10.10 15.64 -34.73
C LYS A 410 -10.15 14.20 -34.16
N ILE A 411 -9.12 13.74 -33.45
CA ILE A 411 -9.11 12.44 -32.76
C ILE A 411 -10.24 12.43 -31.75
N LYS A 412 -11.18 11.48 -31.89
CA LYS A 412 -12.28 11.32 -30.94
C LYS A 412 -11.74 10.67 -29.66
N PRO A 413 -11.75 11.35 -28.51
CA PRO A 413 -11.36 10.72 -27.25
C PRO A 413 -12.31 9.54 -26.98
N HIS A 414 -11.74 8.35 -26.81
CA HIS A 414 -12.51 7.12 -26.48
C HIS A 414 -12.97 7.08 -25.02
N LEU A 415 -12.56 8.03 -24.18
CA LEU A 415 -13.09 8.24 -22.84
C LEU A 415 -14.13 9.35 -22.88
N THR A 416 -15.41 8.98 -22.85
CA THR A 416 -16.46 10.00 -22.81
C THR A 416 -16.57 10.57 -21.38
N PRO A 417 -16.60 11.90 -21.20
CA PRO A 417 -16.97 12.51 -19.92
C PRO A 417 -18.37 12.11 -19.42
N ARG A 418 -19.18 11.52 -20.30
CA ARG A 418 -20.54 11.04 -20.03
C ARG A 418 -20.53 9.88 -19.04
N ASP A 419 -19.59 8.94 -19.20
CA ASP A 419 -19.49 7.76 -18.33
C ASP A 419 -19.09 8.15 -16.91
N TYR A 420 -18.21 9.16 -16.76
CA TYR A 420 -17.85 9.73 -15.46
C TYR A 420 -19.04 10.48 -14.83
N LYS A 421 -19.71 11.37 -15.58
CA LYS A 421 -20.86 12.12 -15.06
C LYS A 421 -22.00 11.21 -14.61
N ILE A 422 -22.28 10.14 -15.34
CA ILE A 422 -23.34 9.17 -14.97
C ILE A 422 -22.96 8.47 -13.66
N MET A 423 -21.71 8.03 -13.48
CA MET A 423 -21.26 7.40 -12.25
C MET A 423 -21.41 8.33 -11.03
N TRP A 424 -21.00 9.59 -11.14
CA TRP A 424 -21.14 10.57 -10.05
C TRP A 424 -22.61 10.90 -9.75
N ILE A 425 -23.43 11.13 -10.78
CA ILE A 425 -24.88 11.37 -10.59
C ILE A 425 -25.56 10.17 -9.92
N LEU A 426 -25.24 8.94 -10.32
CA LEU A 426 -25.80 7.74 -9.70
C LEU A 426 -25.36 7.58 -8.23
N THR A 427 -24.11 7.94 -7.93
CA THR A 427 -23.56 7.90 -6.57
C THR A 427 -24.21 8.96 -5.67
N ASP A 428 -24.44 10.16 -6.19
CA ASP A 428 -25.14 11.23 -5.48
C ASP A 428 -26.62 10.87 -5.22
N ILE A 429 -27.31 10.30 -6.22
CA ILE A 429 -28.68 9.80 -6.07
C ILE A 429 -28.76 8.70 -5.02
N PHE A 430 -27.85 7.72 -5.07
CA PHE A 430 -27.80 6.64 -4.09
C PHE A 430 -27.52 7.16 -2.68
N SER A 431 -26.61 8.12 -2.54
CA SER A 431 -26.30 8.78 -1.26
C SER A 431 -27.52 9.53 -0.72
N ALA A 432 -28.24 10.26 -1.57
CA ALA A 432 -29.47 10.96 -1.19
C ALA A 432 -30.57 10.00 -0.71
N ILE A 433 -30.74 8.85 -1.38
CA ILE A 433 -31.67 7.78 -0.96
C ILE A 433 -31.27 7.22 0.40
N LEU A 434 -30.00 6.90 0.61
CA LEU A 434 -29.50 6.34 1.86
C LEU A 434 -29.68 7.32 3.03
N ILE A 435 -29.35 8.59 2.84
CA ILE A 435 -29.57 9.66 3.82
C ILE A 435 -31.06 9.76 4.15
N SER A 436 -31.93 9.76 3.14
CA SER A 436 -33.39 9.85 3.33
C SER A 436 -33.93 8.65 4.11
N LEU A 437 -33.46 7.43 3.83
CA LEU A 437 -33.81 6.22 4.58
C LEU A 437 -33.35 6.28 6.03
N VAL A 438 -32.16 6.82 6.31
CA VAL A 438 -31.68 7.03 7.68
C VAL A 438 -32.58 8.00 8.44
N PHE A 439 -32.97 9.13 7.82
CA PHE A 439 -33.91 10.08 8.42
C PHE A 439 -35.30 9.47 8.64
N LEU A 440 -35.82 8.69 7.68
CA LEU A 440 -37.10 7.98 7.82
C LEU A 440 -37.07 6.93 8.92
N LEU A 441 -35.98 6.17 9.04
CA LEU A 441 -35.77 5.20 10.11
C LEU A 441 -35.67 5.89 11.47
N HIS A 442 -34.97 7.03 11.55
CA HIS A 442 -34.87 7.81 12.79
C HIS A 442 -36.23 8.40 13.20
N TRP A 443 -36.96 8.98 12.25
CA TRP A 443 -38.32 9.49 12.46
C TRP A 443 -39.30 8.38 12.88
N TRP A 444 -39.22 7.22 12.23
CA TRP A 444 -40.02 6.05 12.60
C TRP A 444 -39.67 5.52 13.99
N ARG A 445 -38.37 5.50 14.35
CA ARG A 445 -37.92 5.11 15.68
C ARG A 445 -38.41 6.09 16.76
N GLU A 446 -38.38 7.39 16.50
CA GLU A 446 -38.87 8.40 17.45
C GLU A 446 -40.39 8.41 17.58
N LYS A 447 -41.13 8.15 16.50
CA LYS A 447 -42.60 7.97 16.57
C LYS A 447 -43.02 6.61 17.12
N GLY A 448 -42.16 5.59 17.04
CA GLY A 448 -42.44 4.21 17.43
C GLY A 448 -42.37 3.93 18.94
N THR A 449 -41.96 4.91 19.76
CA THR A 449 -41.93 4.78 21.22
C THR A 449 -42.86 5.78 21.89
N SER A 450 -44.17 5.67 21.64
CA SER A 450 -45.19 6.23 22.53
C SER A 450 -46.53 5.56 22.29
N CYS A 451 -46.71 4.35 22.84
CA CYS A 451 -48.00 3.76 23.17
C CYS A 451 -47.75 2.65 24.21
N ASP A 452 -47.73 3.00 25.50
CA ASP A 452 -48.77 2.56 26.47
C ASP A 452 -48.39 2.94 27.90
N SER A 453 -49.23 3.79 28.49
CA SER A 453 -50.02 3.56 29.71
C SER A 453 -50.01 4.74 30.68
N GLY A 454 -51.23 5.22 31.01
CA GLY A 454 -51.51 5.97 32.24
C GLY A 454 -52.00 7.40 32.06
N SER A 455 -53.33 7.55 31.91
CA SER A 455 -54.18 8.61 32.49
C SER A 455 -53.53 9.31 33.70
N THR A 456 -53.62 10.62 33.91
CA THR A 456 -54.86 11.42 34.01
C THR A 456 -54.45 12.89 34.08
N ASP A 457 -55.28 13.76 33.52
CA ASP A 457 -55.18 15.22 33.54
C ASP A 457 -54.94 15.81 34.94
N THR A 458 -54.11 16.86 35.01
CA THR A 458 -54.51 18.16 35.58
C THR A 458 -53.46 19.25 35.33
N LEU A 459 -53.97 20.38 34.84
CA LEU A 459 -53.29 21.67 34.70
C LEU A 459 -52.51 22.07 35.98
N THR A 460 -51.34 22.68 35.80
CA THR A 460 -51.13 24.09 36.17
C THR A 460 -49.85 24.63 35.56
N SER A 461 -50.02 25.70 34.78
CA SER A 461 -48.96 26.59 34.33
C SER A 461 -48.41 27.38 35.52
N GLY A 462 -47.08 27.50 35.59
CA GLY A 462 -46.44 28.67 36.18
C GLY A 462 -45.33 28.35 37.16
N ALA A 463 -44.08 28.39 36.69
CA ALA A 463 -43.05 29.23 37.31
C ALA A 463 -41.75 29.24 36.50
N TYR A 464 -41.48 30.41 35.93
CA TYR A 464 -40.19 31.08 35.96
C TYR A 464 -38.96 30.44 35.31
N SER A 465 -38.54 31.12 34.25
CA SER A 465 -37.14 31.28 33.86
C SER A 465 -36.23 31.48 35.08
N MET A 466 -35.21 30.65 35.21
CA MET A 466 -33.88 31.09 35.64
C MET A 466 -32.89 29.92 35.53
N PHE A 467 -31.65 30.29 35.23
CA PHE A 467 -30.42 29.48 35.25
C PHE A 467 -29.97 28.84 33.93
N GLY A 468 -29.35 29.71 33.13
CA GLY A 468 -28.16 29.34 32.38
C GLY A 468 -27.00 28.88 33.29
N THR A 469 -26.24 27.95 32.71
CA THR A 469 -24.78 27.81 32.78
C THR A 469 -24.04 28.26 34.05
N LYS A 470 -23.52 27.28 34.78
CA LYS A 470 -22.26 27.42 35.54
C LYS A 470 -21.27 26.35 35.09
N LEU A 471 -20.28 26.79 34.30
CA LEU A 471 -18.92 26.24 34.35
C LEU A 471 -18.11 27.24 35.18
N ASN A 472 -17.56 26.78 36.31
CA ASN A 472 -16.72 27.57 37.20
C ASN A 472 -15.33 27.79 36.58
N THR A 473 -14.84 29.02 36.63
CA THR A 473 -13.40 29.33 36.66
C THR A 473 -12.85 29.17 38.09
N MET A 474 -11.61 28.72 38.14
CA MET A 474 -10.81 28.28 39.29
C MET A 474 -10.33 29.42 40.23
N PRO A 475 -9.73 29.06 41.40
CA PRO A 475 -9.52 29.95 42.53
C PRO A 475 -8.12 30.60 42.59
N THR A 476 -8.05 31.67 43.38
CA THR A 476 -6.89 32.18 44.14
C THR A 476 -7.51 32.62 45.48
N VAL A 477 -7.05 32.26 46.68
CA VAL A 477 -5.69 32.14 47.24
C VAL A 477 -5.74 31.19 48.46
N ALA A 478 -4.59 30.54 48.72
CA ALA A 478 -4.20 29.70 49.86
C ALA A 478 -4.40 28.19 49.68
#